data_AF-A0A0K2RBG5-F1
#
_entry.id   AF-A0A0K2RBG5-F1
#
_cell.length_a   1.000
_cell.length_b   1.000
_cell.length_c   1.000
_cell.angle_alpha   90.00
_cell.angle_beta   90.00
_cell.angle_gamma   90.00
#
_symmetry.space_group_name_H-M   'P 1'
#
loop_
_entity.id
_entity.type
_entity.pdbx_description
1 polymer ?
#
loop_
_entity_poly.entity_id
_entity_poly.type
_entity_poly.pdbx_seq_one_letter_code
_entity_poly.pdbx_strand_id
1 'polypeptide(L)'
;MSLDGAEPPVLEGLTGQQRFFMSWAAGWRQVIRPEEAIRRVATDPHSPNEFRTNAIAKNLDSFHEAFAVEAGDGMWLSPEDRVSIW
;
A
#
# COMPACT_ATOMS: atom_id res chain seq x y z
N MET A 1 9.67 -6.96 19.38
CA MET A 1 10.98 -7.64 19.47
C MET A 1 11.49 -7.84 18.06
N SER A 2 12.77 -7.57 17.80
CA SER A 2 13.42 -7.88 16.51
C SER A 2 13.65 -9.39 16.40
N LEU A 3 13.67 -9.95 15.19
CA LEU A 3 13.89 -11.38 14.95
C LEU A 3 15.37 -11.76 14.79
N ASP A 4 16.29 -10.88 15.18
CA ASP A 4 17.75 -11.07 15.01
C ASP A 4 18.16 -11.44 13.58
N GLY A 5 17.44 -10.90 12.58
CA GLY A 5 17.66 -11.14 11.15
C GLY A 5 17.00 -12.41 10.61
N ALA A 6 16.32 -13.20 11.44
CA ALA A 6 15.52 -14.33 10.97
C ALA A 6 14.25 -13.85 10.27
N GLU A 7 13.79 -14.63 9.28
CA GLU A 7 12.56 -14.31 8.59
C GLU A 7 11.32 -14.49 9.50
N PRO A 8 10.32 -13.60 9.40
CA PRO A 8 9.12 -13.70 10.19
C PRO A 8 8.34 -14.96 9.79
N PRO A 9 7.76 -15.69 10.77
CA PRO A 9 6.98 -16.86 10.46
C PRO A 9 5.80 -16.51 9.57
N VAL A 10 5.40 -17.44 8.70
CA VAL A 10 4.14 -17.36 7.97
C VAL A 10 3.01 -17.58 8.98
N LEU A 11 2.05 -16.66 9.01
CA LEU A 11 0.89 -16.70 9.90
C LEU A 11 -0.37 -16.61 9.04
N GLU A 12 -1.30 -17.54 9.23
CA GLU A 12 -2.56 -17.59 8.48
C GLU A 12 -2.36 -17.57 6.94
N GLY A 13 -1.27 -18.17 6.46
CA GLY A 13 -0.93 -18.22 5.04
C GLY A 13 -0.29 -16.94 4.49
N LEU A 14 -0.06 -15.91 5.31
CA LEU A 14 0.57 -14.65 4.91
C LEU A 14 2.02 -14.57 5.37
N THR A 15 2.92 -14.12 4.49
CA THR A 15 4.32 -13.79 4.84
C THR A 15 4.38 -12.54 5.71
N GLY A 16 5.51 -12.27 6.38
CA GLY A 16 5.65 -11.04 7.16
C GLY A 16 5.52 -9.76 6.32
N GLN A 17 6.03 -9.77 5.09
CA GLN A 17 5.94 -8.63 4.18
C GLN A 17 4.48 -8.40 3.73
N GLN A 18 3.74 -9.45 3.40
CA GLN A 18 2.31 -9.36 3.12
C GLN A 18 1.54 -8.79 4.33
N ARG A 19 1.84 -9.29 5.55
CA ARG A 19 1.20 -8.76 6.77
C ARG A 19 1.53 -7.29 7.03
N PHE A 20 2.74 -6.84 6.71
CA PHE A 20 3.10 -5.42 6.79
C PHE A 20 2.18 -4.58 5.89
N PHE A 21 2.05 -4.95 4.60
CA PHE A 21 1.18 -4.23 3.67
C PHE A 21 -0.31 -4.31 4.04
N MET A 22 -0.76 -5.45 4.57
CA MET A 22 -2.13 -5.59 5.10
C MET A 22 -2.35 -4.65 6.30
N SER A 23 -1.39 -4.52 7.21
CA SER A 23 -1.47 -3.58 8.33
C SER A 23 -1.43 -2.12 7.86
N TRP A 24 -0.59 -1.81 6.86
CA TRP A 24 -0.55 -0.49 6.21
C TRP A 24 -1.91 -0.11 5.63
N ALA A 25 -2.50 -0.99 4.82
CA ALA A 25 -3.83 -0.77 4.25
C ALA A 25 -4.92 -0.66 5.33
N ALA A 26 -4.85 -1.49 6.37
CA ALA A 26 -5.77 -1.45 7.49
C ALA A 26 -5.76 -0.10 8.23
N GLY A 27 -4.59 0.55 8.32
CA GLY A 27 -4.41 1.86 8.96
C GLY A 27 -5.06 3.02 8.19
N TRP A 28 -5.26 2.88 6.89
CA TRP A 28 -5.88 3.89 6.03
C TRP A 28 -7.37 3.67 5.78
N ARG A 29 -7.97 2.58 6.26
CA ARG A 29 -9.39 2.29 6.02
C ARG A 29 -10.30 3.45 6.40
N GLN A 30 -11.12 3.89 5.45
CA GLN A 30 -12.10 4.94 5.63
C GLN A 30 -13.32 4.69 4.75
N VAL A 31 -14.48 5.05 5.27
CA VAL A 31 -15.69 5.29 4.47
C VAL A 31 -16.08 6.74 4.70
N ILE A 32 -16.29 7.48 3.62
CA ILE A 32 -16.55 8.93 3.66
C ILE A 32 -17.81 9.25 2.87
N ARG A 33 -18.56 10.24 3.33
CA ARG A 33 -19.73 10.74 2.57
C ARG A 33 -19.24 11.50 1.33
N PRO A 34 -19.94 11.39 0.18
CA PRO A 34 -19.53 12.06 -1.05
C PRO A 34 -19.32 13.57 -0.89
N GLU A 35 -20.18 14.24 -0.12
CA GLU A 35 -20.11 15.70 0.10
C GLU A 35 -18.83 16.09 0.85
N GLU A 36 -18.45 15.28 1.85
CA GLU A 36 -17.23 15.48 2.61
C GLU A 36 -15.98 15.14 1.77
N ALA A 37 -16.06 14.12 0.91
CA ALA A 37 -14.97 13.79 -0.02
C ALA A 37 -14.68 14.96 -0.97
N ILE A 38 -15.72 15.58 -1.55
CA ILE A 38 -15.59 16.77 -2.40
C ILE A 38 -14.94 17.92 -1.61
N ARG A 39 -15.41 18.19 -0.39
CA ARG A 39 -14.85 19.24 0.45
C ARG A 39 -13.38 19.01 0.76
N ARG A 40 -12.98 17.77 1.10
CA ARG A 40 -11.59 17.43 1.41
C ARG A 40 -10.68 17.54 0.21
N VAL A 41 -11.09 17.06 -0.96
CA VAL A 41 -10.29 17.22 -2.19
C VAL A 41 -9.97 18.69 -2.47
N ALA A 42 -10.85 19.62 -2.08
CA ALA A 42 -10.63 21.05 -2.26
C ALA A 42 -9.79 21.73 -1.14
N THR A 43 -9.67 21.14 0.05
CA THR A 43 -9.17 21.86 1.24
C THR A 43 -8.14 21.11 2.08
N ASP A 44 -8.09 19.78 2.00
CA ASP A 44 -7.18 18.93 2.74
C ASP A 44 -5.91 18.72 1.89
N PRO A 45 -4.70 19.06 2.40
CA PRO A 45 -3.47 18.84 1.64
C PRO A 45 -3.12 17.35 1.49
N HIS A 46 -3.76 16.46 2.25
CA HIS A 46 -3.53 15.03 2.14
C HIS A 46 -4.33 14.43 0.99
N SER A 47 -3.71 13.52 0.24
CA SER A 47 -4.43 12.70 -0.72
C SER A 47 -5.52 11.87 -0.03
N PRO A 48 -6.64 11.56 -0.71
CA PRO A 48 -7.63 10.62 -0.20
C PRO A 48 -7.01 9.28 0.20
N ASN A 49 -7.57 8.64 1.23
CA ASN A 49 -6.97 7.48 1.89
C ASN A 49 -6.70 6.30 0.94
N GLU A 50 -7.57 6.05 -0.04
CA GLU A 50 -7.37 5.03 -1.08
C GLU A 50 -6.10 5.28 -1.92
N PHE A 51 -5.76 6.54 -2.21
CA PHE A 51 -4.52 6.89 -2.91
C PHE A 51 -3.32 6.83 -1.98
N ARG A 52 -3.46 7.23 -0.71
CA ARG A 52 -2.40 7.08 0.30
C ARG A 52 -2.02 5.60 0.49
N THR A 53 -2.98 4.70 0.35
CA THR A 53 -2.74 3.26 0.42
C THR A 53 -2.16 2.73 -0.88
N ASN A 54 -2.90 2.88 -1.98
CA ASN A 54 -2.64 2.16 -3.21
C ASN A 54 -1.53 2.80 -4.04
N ALA A 55 -1.55 4.12 -4.24
CA ALA A 55 -0.56 4.78 -5.08
C ALA A 55 0.86 4.65 -4.50
N ILE A 56 0.98 4.68 -3.17
CA ILE A 56 2.27 4.42 -2.50
C ILE A 56 2.72 2.98 -2.71
N ALA A 57 1.85 1.99 -2.47
CA ALA A 57 2.19 0.58 -2.64
C ALA A 57 2.65 0.25 -4.07
N LYS A 58 2.00 0.82 -5.10
CA LYS A 58 2.39 0.61 -6.51
C LYS A 58 3.82 1.04 -6.84
N ASN A 59 4.38 2.01 -6.11
CA ASN A 59 5.74 2.51 -6.33
C ASN A 59 6.82 1.65 -5.65
N LEU A 60 6.45 0.67 -4.83
CA LEU A 60 7.40 -0.13 -4.04
C LEU A 60 7.60 -1.51 -4.66
N ASP A 61 8.83 -1.82 -5.08
CA ASP A 61 9.19 -3.15 -5.59
C ASP A 61 8.81 -4.26 -4.60
N SER A 62 9.00 -4.01 -3.31
CA SER A 62 8.62 -4.93 -2.23
C SER A 62 7.13 -5.29 -2.20
N PHE A 63 6.24 -4.42 -2.69
CA PHE A 63 4.81 -4.74 -2.81
C PHE A 63 4.56 -5.68 -3.99
N HIS A 64 5.20 -5.42 -5.13
CA HIS A 64 5.09 -6.29 -6.30
C HIS A 64 5.62 -7.69 -6.00
N GLU A 65 6.76 -7.78 -5.29
CA GLU A 65 7.32 -9.05 -4.83
C GLU A 65 6.41 -9.76 -3.81
N ALA A 66 5.91 -9.04 -2.80
CA ALA A 66 5.09 -9.63 -1.73
C ALA A 66 3.80 -10.29 -2.24
N PHE A 67 3.19 -9.75 -3.28
CA PHE A 67 1.91 -10.21 -3.82
C PHE A 67 2.01 -10.81 -5.22
N ALA A 68 3.24 -10.98 -5.75
CA ALA A 68 3.50 -11.43 -7.11
C ALA A 68 2.64 -10.66 -8.14
N VAL A 69 2.66 -9.32 -8.04
CA VAL A 69 1.90 -8.45 -8.93
C VAL A 69 2.57 -8.41 -10.29
N GLU A 70 1.81 -8.67 -11.35
CA GLU A 70 2.31 -8.78 -12.71
C GLU A 70 1.61 -7.79 -13.65
N ALA A 71 2.17 -7.62 -14.85
CA ALA A 71 1.56 -6.79 -15.88
C ALA A 71 0.14 -7.28 -16.21
N GLY A 72 -0.84 -6.38 -16.06
CA GLY A 72 -2.25 -6.68 -16.23
C GLY A 72 -3.06 -6.64 -14.92
N ASP A 73 -2.39 -6.76 -13.77
CA ASP A 73 -3.03 -6.59 -12.48
C ASP A 73 -3.40 -5.13 -12.20
N GLY A 74 -4.51 -4.92 -11.48
CA GLY A 74 -4.97 -3.56 -11.14
C GLY A 74 -3.99 -2.76 -10.29
N MET A 75 -3.09 -3.44 -9.58
CA MET A 75 -2.03 -2.81 -8.77
C MET A 75 -0.66 -2.78 -9.46
N TRP A 76 -0.56 -3.20 -10.72
CA TRP A 76 0.68 -3.09 -11.47
C TRP A 76 1.04 -1.62 -11.77
N LEU A 77 2.35 -1.36 -11.79
CA LEU A 77 2.98 -0.15 -12.30
C LEU A 77 4.34 -0.58 -12.88
N SER A 78 4.64 -0.15 -14.10
CA SER A 78 5.90 -0.51 -14.77
C SER A 78 7.09 -0.03 -13.92
N PRO A 79 8.22 -0.76 -13.87
CA PRO A 79 9.39 -0.32 -13.10
C PRO A 79 9.87 1.09 -13.46
N GLU A 80 9.80 1.48 -14.74
CA GLU A 80 10.19 2.79 -15.24
C GLU A 80 9.25 3.94 -14.82
N ASP A 81 7.99 3.63 -14.50
CA ASP A 81 7.01 4.61 -14.01
C ASP A 81 6.99 4.70 -12.47
N ARG A 82 7.71 3.82 -11.77
CA ARG A 82 7.82 3.85 -10.29
C ARG A 82 8.69 5.01 -9.85
N VAL A 83 8.17 5.81 -8.94
CA VAL A 83 8.86 6.97 -8.37
C VAL A 83 9.55 6.57 -7.07
N SER A 84 10.86 6.81 -7.01
CA SER A 84 11.65 6.79 -5.78
C SER A 84 12.29 8.15 -5.53
N ILE A 85 12.32 8.59 -4.27
CA ILE A 85 12.79 9.93 -3.88
C ILE A 85 13.99 9.85 -2.93
N TRP A 86 13.96 8.92 -1.98
CA TRP A 86 14.91 8.84 -0.86
C TRP A 86 15.87 7.67 -1.03
#